data_AF-A0A9D4WZK3-F1
#
_entry.id   AF-A0A9D4WZK3-F1
#
_cell.length_a   1.000
_cell.length_b   1.000
_cell.length_c   1.000
_cell.angle_alpha   90.00
_cell.angle_beta   90.00
_cell.angle_gamma   90.00
#
_symmetry.space_group_name_H-M   'P 1'
#
loop_
_entity.id
_entity.type
_entity.pdbx_description
1 polymer ?
#
loop_
_entity_poly.entity_id
_entity_poly.type
_entity_poly.pdbx_seq_one_letter_code
_entity_poly.pdbx_strand_id
1 'polypeptide(L)'
;MKVLSKKCLIFVLLLSVYVSSCVSVMQTNVESQTCTTRRSPCFLKKLPCPAQCPSKSPANPRDKVCYLDCDSPVCKTQCKSRKPNCNGRGSACLDPRFVGADGIVFYFHGRRNEHFTLVSDVNLQINARFIGLRPKGRLRDYTWIQALGVLFDSHNFSVEATPSTIWDDEVDHLKLSYEGEELVIPEGHLSTWHSVENQLRVERISNENGVMVTIPGVVEISVNVVPVTKEDSRIHNYQIPDDDCFPHLEVQFKFYGLSSKVEGVLGRTYQPDFQNPAKPGVVMPVVGGEDKYRTTSLVSADCLACIFSSGKDSEQERLEVIESSMMDCTGGASSGNGIVCRR
;
A
#
# COMPACT_ATOMS: atom_id res chain seq x y z
N MET A 1 -72.00 -34.34 11.21
CA MET A 1 -70.92 -33.33 11.29
C MET A 1 -69.59 -33.95 10.87
N LYS A 2 -69.22 -33.88 9.58
CA LYS A 2 -67.84 -34.14 9.10
C LYS A 2 -67.56 -33.22 7.90
N VAL A 3 -67.55 -31.92 8.15
CA VAL A 3 -67.07 -30.87 7.22
C VAL A 3 -65.91 -30.16 7.90
N LEU A 4 -64.90 -30.93 8.30
CA LEU A 4 -63.64 -30.46 8.89
C LEU A 4 -62.55 -31.40 8.40
N SER A 5 -62.16 -31.27 7.13
CA SER A 5 -61.01 -32.02 6.61
C SER A 5 -60.38 -31.31 5.41
N LYS A 6 -61.18 -30.84 4.44
CA LYS A 6 -60.64 -30.19 3.22
C LYS A 6 -60.12 -28.76 3.45
N LYS A 7 -60.78 -27.95 4.28
CA LYS A 7 -60.33 -26.56 4.55
C LYS A 7 -59.02 -26.49 5.34
N CYS A 8 -58.79 -27.45 6.25
CA CYS A 8 -57.56 -27.51 7.04
C CYS A 8 -56.36 -27.91 6.17
N LEU A 9 -56.56 -28.89 5.27
CA LEU A 9 -55.52 -29.32 4.34
C LEU A 9 -55.09 -28.21 3.36
N ILE A 10 -56.04 -27.41 2.87
CA ILE A 10 -55.77 -26.25 2.00
C ILE A 10 -55.01 -25.16 2.77
N PHE A 11 -55.37 -24.93 4.05
CA PHE A 11 -54.66 -23.95 4.88
C PHE A 11 -53.22 -24.37 5.17
N VAL A 12 -52.99 -25.65 5.44
CA VAL A 12 -51.64 -26.22 5.65
C VAL A 12 -50.80 -26.18 4.37
N LEU A 13 -51.39 -26.45 3.20
CA LEU A 13 -50.71 -26.34 1.90
C LEU A 13 -50.41 -24.87 1.52
N LEU A 14 -51.31 -23.92 1.85
CA LEU A 14 -51.05 -22.50 1.65
C LEU A 14 -49.96 -21.96 2.59
N LEU A 15 -49.92 -22.44 3.84
CA LEU A 15 -48.84 -22.13 4.78
C LEU A 15 -47.50 -22.73 4.35
N SER A 16 -47.46 -23.95 3.82
CA SER A 16 -46.20 -24.54 3.34
C SER A 16 -45.67 -23.85 2.09
N VAL A 17 -46.55 -23.37 1.19
CA VAL A 17 -46.17 -22.54 0.05
C VAL A 17 -45.72 -21.14 0.50
N TYR A 18 -46.34 -20.54 1.52
CA TYR A 18 -45.88 -19.26 2.09
C TYR A 18 -44.52 -19.38 2.78
N VAL A 19 -44.27 -20.48 3.51
CA VAL A 19 -42.97 -20.71 4.18
C VAL A 19 -41.87 -21.06 3.17
N SER A 20 -42.19 -21.73 2.04
CA SER A 20 -41.23 -21.91 0.93
C SER A 20 -40.92 -20.62 0.16
N SER A 21 -41.83 -19.65 0.16
CA SER A 21 -41.62 -18.35 -0.52
C SER A 21 -40.73 -17.37 0.27
N CYS A 22 -40.52 -17.61 1.57
CA CYS A 22 -39.75 -16.71 2.44
C CYS A 22 -38.27 -17.09 2.59
N VAL A 23 -37.81 -18.17 1.94
CA VAL A 23 -36.36 -18.41 1.76
C VAL A 23 -35.95 -17.78 0.44
N SER A 24 -36.10 -16.46 0.33
CA SER A 24 -35.26 -15.68 -0.56
C SER A 24 -33.84 -15.82 -0.02
N VAL A 25 -33.12 -16.81 -0.57
CA VAL A 25 -31.66 -16.84 -0.52
C VAL A 25 -31.22 -15.43 -0.90
N MET A 26 -30.68 -14.70 0.08
CA MET A 26 -29.86 -13.53 -0.20
C MET A 26 -28.76 -14.04 -1.13
N GLN A 27 -28.97 -13.90 -2.43
CA GLN A 27 -27.93 -14.12 -3.42
C GLN A 27 -26.88 -13.06 -3.12
N THR A 28 -25.93 -13.42 -2.27
CA THR A 28 -24.65 -12.74 -2.24
C THR A 28 -24.12 -12.88 -3.66
N ASN A 29 -24.15 -11.80 -4.43
CA ASN A 29 -23.54 -11.78 -5.75
C ASN A 29 -22.03 -11.91 -5.53
N VAL A 30 -21.56 -13.15 -5.43
CA VAL A 30 -20.14 -13.45 -5.24
C VAL A 30 -19.44 -13.11 -6.54
N GLU A 31 -18.67 -12.02 -6.51
CA GLU A 31 -17.88 -11.60 -7.65
C GLU A 31 -16.72 -12.57 -7.89
N SER A 32 -16.04 -12.40 -9.03
CA SER A 32 -14.85 -13.17 -9.36
C SER A 32 -13.77 -12.27 -9.93
N GLN A 33 -12.52 -12.53 -9.56
CA GLN A 33 -11.34 -11.83 -10.05
C GLN A 33 -10.68 -12.60 -11.19
N THR A 34 -10.10 -11.86 -12.14
CA THR A 34 -9.36 -12.42 -13.26
C THR A 34 -8.19 -11.50 -13.60
N CYS A 35 -7.01 -12.08 -13.78
CA CYS A 35 -5.84 -11.35 -14.26
C CYS A 35 -5.77 -11.41 -15.79
N THR A 36 -5.55 -10.27 -16.44
CA THR A 36 -5.47 -10.14 -17.91
C THR A 36 -4.03 -10.02 -18.42
N THR A 37 -3.05 -9.91 -17.53
CA THR A 37 -1.62 -9.84 -17.90
C THR A 37 -1.12 -11.22 -18.31
N ARG A 38 -0.63 -11.37 -19.56
CA ARG A 38 -0.14 -12.66 -20.08
C ARG A 38 0.97 -13.31 -19.25
N ARG A 39 1.82 -12.50 -18.61
CA ARG A 39 2.94 -12.97 -17.76
C ARG A 39 2.48 -13.49 -16.40
N SER A 40 1.24 -13.20 -15.99
CA SER A 40 0.71 -13.59 -14.69
C SER A 40 0.52 -15.12 -14.61
N PRO A 41 0.93 -15.77 -13.50
CA PRO A 41 0.54 -17.16 -13.19
C PRO A 41 -0.98 -17.39 -13.14
N CYS A 42 -1.75 -16.31 -13.02
CA CYS A 42 -3.22 -16.27 -13.00
C CYS A 42 -3.88 -15.87 -14.31
N PHE A 43 -3.14 -15.80 -15.42
CA PHE A 43 -3.66 -15.31 -16.68
C PHE A 43 -4.97 -16.02 -17.10
N LEU A 44 -6.03 -15.22 -17.26
CA LEU A 44 -7.40 -15.62 -17.62
C LEU A 44 -8.08 -16.63 -16.68
N LYS A 45 -7.53 -16.89 -15.50
CA LYS A 45 -8.20 -17.71 -14.49
C LYS A 45 -9.27 -16.90 -13.79
N LYS A 46 -10.53 -17.33 -13.91
CA LYS A 46 -11.66 -16.76 -13.18
C LYS A 46 -11.73 -17.35 -11.77
N LEU A 47 -11.37 -16.57 -10.77
CA LEU A 47 -11.28 -17.00 -9.37
C LEU A 47 -12.43 -16.39 -8.56
N PRO A 48 -13.26 -17.20 -7.88
CA PRO A 48 -14.36 -16.68 -7.08
C PRO A 48 -13.83 -15.92 -5.85
N CYS A 49 -14.53 -14.87 -5.44
CA CYS A 49 -14.22 -14.16 -4.22
C CYS A 49 -14.60 -14.99 -2.98
N PRO A 50 -13.82 -14.91 -1.88
CA PRO A 50 -14.19 -15.57 -0.63
C PRO A 50 -15.52 -15.02 -0.09
N ALA A 51 -16.32 -15.88 0.55
CA ALA A 51 -17.65 -15.50 1.06
C ALA A 51 -17.58 -14.34 2.09
N GLN A 52 -16.48 -14.23 2.83
CA GLN A 52 -16.26 -13.17 3.81
C GLN A 52 -15.85 -11.81 3.20
N CYS A 53 -15.60 -11.75 1.89
CA CYS A 53 -15.43 -10.52 1.12
C CYS A 53 -15.89 -10.74 -0.34
N PRO A 54 -17.21 -10.79 -0.59
CA PRO A 54 -17.75 -11.24 -1.88
C PRO A 54 -17.56 -10.23 -3.02
N SER A 55 -17.18 -8.99 -2.73
CA SER A 55 -17.03 -7.91 -3.72
C SER A 55 -15.60 -7.36 -3.78
N LYS A 56 -15.19 -6.90 -4.96
CA LYS A 56 -13.92 -6.21 -5.22
C LYS A 56 -13.95 -4.76 -4.74
N SER A 57 -15.11 -4.13 -4.80
CA SER A 57 -15.35 -2.73 -4.46
C SER A 57 -16.60 -2.62 -3.58
N PRO A 58 -16.54 -3.09 -2.32
CA PRO A 58 -17.66 -2.99 -1.42
C PRO A 58 -18.01 -1.52 -1.17
N ALA A 59 -19.31 -1.24 -1.05
CA ALA A 59 -19.83 0.11 -0.84
C ALA A 59 -19.46 0.69 0.53
N ASN A 60 -19.26 -0.17 1.54
CA ASN A 60 -18.81 0.27 2.86
C ASN A 60 -17.27 0.29 2.90
N PRO A 61 -16.64 1.43 3.26
CA PRO A 61 -15.18 1.56 3.32
C PRO A 61 -14.51 0.64 4.37
N ARG A 62 -15.26 0.16 5.36
CA ARG A 62 -14.74 -0.75 6.41
C ARG A 62 -14.76 -2.22 5.99
N ASP A 63 -15.47 -2.56 4.93
CA ASP A 63 -15.57 -3.94 4.47
C ASP A 63 -14.27 -4.39 3.78
N LYS A 64 -13.92 -5.67 3.97
CA LYS A 64 -12.77 -6.25 3.30
C LYS A 64 -13.05 -6.40 1.81
N VAL A 65 -12.03 -6.17 0.99
CA VAL A 65 -12.10 -6.32 -0.47
C VAL A 65 -11.62 -7.70 -0.90
N CYS A 66 -12.24 -8.23 -1.95
CA CYS A 66 -11.74 -9.37 -2.69
C CYS A 66 -10.50 -8.97 -3.50
N TYR A 67 -9.34 -9.37 -3.04
CA TYR A 67 -8.06 -9.08 -3.65
C TYR A 67 -7.48 -10.32 -4.34
N LEU A 68 -6.89 -10.13 -5.52
CA LEU A 68 -6.12 -11.15 -6.23
C LEU A 68 -4.74 -10.57 -6.54
N ASP A 69 -3.70 -11.22 -6.04
CA ASP A 69 -2.33 -10.91 -6.42
C ASP A 69 -1.99 -11.65 -7.72
N CYS A 70 -1.95 -10.92 -8.84
CA CYS A 70 -1.70 -11.50 -10.15
C CYS A 70 -0.29 -12.06 -10.31
N ASP A 71 0.68 -11.63 -9.49
CA ASP A 71 2.07 -12.12 -9.59
C ASP A 71 2.34 -13.27 -8.62
N SER A 72 1.37 -13.59 -7.75
CA SER A 72 1.49 -14.70 -6.82
C SER A 72 1.45 -16.05 -7.56
N PRO A 73 2.42 -16.94 -7.33
CA PRO A 73 2.41 -18.28 -7.92
C PRO A 73 1.24 -19.14 -7.41
N VAL A 74 0.66 -18.79 -6.24
CA VAL A 74 -0.45 -19.52 -5.62
C VAL A 74 -1.76 -19.27 -6.37
N CYS A 75 -1.90 -18.08 -6.95
CA CYS A 75 -3.05 -17.69 -7.73
C CYS A 75 -4.41 -17.88 -7.03
N LYS A 76 -4.59 -17.16 -5.91
CA LYS A 76 -5.76 -17.30 -5.04
C LYS A 76 -6.31 -15.93 -4.62
N THR A 77 -7.63 -15.82 -4.57
CA THR A 77 -8.34 -14.65 -4.02
C THR A 77 -8.27 -14.65 -2.49
N GLN A 78 -8.10 -13.48 -1.91
CA GLN A 78 -8.01 -13.28 -0.46
C GLN A 78 -8.73 -12.01 -0.04
N CYS A 79 -9.14 -11.95 1.22
CA CYS A 79 -9.75 -10.75 1.78
C CYS A 79 -8.68 -9.82 2.34
N LYS A 80 -8.65 -8.58 1.86
CA LYS A 80 -7.70 -7.56 2.28
C LYS A 80 -8.44 -6.31 2.78
N SER A 81 -7.86 -5.60 3.74
CA SER A 81 -8.27 -4.22 4.02
C SER A 81 -7.74 -3.30 2.92
N ARG A 82 -8.46 -2.21 2.61
CA ARG A 82 -7.96 -1.18 1.69
C ARG A 82 -6.93 -0.26 2.36
N LYS A 83 -7.05 -0.08 3.68
CA LYS A 83 -6.08 0.67 4.50
C LYS A 83 -4.72 -0.04 4.55
N PRO A 84 -3.62 0.70 4.75
CA PRO A 84 -2.29 0.14 4.88
C PRO A 84 -2.24 -0.95 5.95
N ASN A 85 -1.59 -2.08 5.65
CA ASN A 85 -1.25 -3.05 6.68
C ASN A 85 0.15 -2.75 7.20
N CYS A 86 0.24 -2.12 8.38
CA CYS A 86 1.50 -1.77 9.03
C CYS A 86 2.37 -2.96 9.46
N ASN A 87 1.88 -4.20 9.34
CA ASN A 87 2.69 -5.41 9.54
C ASN A 87 3.01 -6.13 8.22
N GLY A 88 2.49 -5.64 7.09
CA GLY A 88 2.77 -6.19 5.78
C GLY A 88 4.10 -5.70 5.23
N ARG A 89 4.69 -6.47 4.32
CA ARG A 89 5.87 -6.05 3.55
C ARG A 89 5.63 -4.73 2.84
N GLY A 90 6.69 -3.94 2.73
CA GLY A 90 6.66 -2.62 2.11
C GLY A 90 5.86 -1.60 2.91
N SER A 91 5.62 -1.82 4.21
CA SER A 91 4.93 -0.81 5.05
C SER A 91 5.90 0.13 5.72
N ALA A 92 5.45 1.36 5.94
CA ALA A 92 6.08 2.36 6.81
C ALA A 92 4.97 3.06 7.60
N CYS A 93 4.93 2.84 8.91
CA CYS A 93 3.91 3.38 9.81
C CYS A 93 4.53 3.76 11.15
N LEU A 94 3.77 4.41 12.05
CA LEU A 94 4.25 4.76 13.39
C LEU A 94 5.50 5.68 13.32
N ASP A 95 6.53 5.46 14.16
CA ASP A 95 7.62 6.40 14.43
C ASP A 95 9.00 6.15 13.76
N PRO A 96 9.07 6.24 12.42
CA PRO A 96 8.47 5.29 11.50
C PRO A 96 9.17 3.92 11.55
N ARG A 97 8.34 2.90 11.75
CA ARG A 97 8.66 1.48 11.63
C ARG A 97 8.42 1.01 10.21
N PHE A 98 9.42 0.38 9.62
CA PHE A 98 9.38 -0.19 8.27
C PHE A 98 9.35 -1.72 8.32
N VAL A 99 8.76 -2.33 7.28
CA VAL A 99 8.86 -3.77 7.02
C VAL A 99 9.43 -3.97 5.62
N GLY A 100 10.65 -4.53 5.55
CA GLY A 100 11.35 -4.79 4.30
C GLY A 100 10.69 -5.86 3.42
N ALA A 101 11.19 -6.06 2.21
CA ALA A 101 10.73 -7.12 1.31
C ALA A 101 10.93 -8.52 1.91
N ASP A 102 12.00 -8.69 2.68
CA ASP A 102 12.30 -9.89 3.48
C ASP A 102 11.28 -10.15 4.62
N GLY A 103 10.43 -9.16 4.94
CA GLY A 103 9.48 -9.21 6.06
C GLY A 103 10.10 -8.84 7.41
N ILE A 104 11.36 -8.39 7.43
CA ILE A 104 12.05 -7.97 8.65
C ILE A 104 11.66 -6.54 8.98
N VAL A 105 11.39 -6.32 10.27
CA VAL A 105 11.08 -5.01 10.82
C VAL A 105 12.37 -4.24 11.07
N PHE A 106 12.41 -2.98 10.64
CA PHE A 106 13.49 -2.04 10.96
C PHE A 106 12.97 -0.62 11.15
N TYR A 107 13.80 0.25 11.71
CA TYR A 107 13.47 1.65 11.96
C TYR A 107 14.43 2.55 11.20
N PHE A 108 13.89 3.61 10.61
CA PHE A 108 14.68 4.66 10.02
C PHE A 108 14.14 5.99 10.53
N HIS A 109 14.92 6.67 11.37
CA HIS A 109 14.43 7.88 12.04
C HIS A 109 14.51 9.11 11.15
N GLY A 110 15.41 9.13 10.15
CA GLY A 110 15.63 10.34 9.35
C GLY A 110 15.91 11.56 10.25
N ARG A 111 15.41 12.72 9.84
CA ARG A 111 15.52 13.99 10.56
C ARG A 111 14.27 14.83 10.36
N ARG A 112 13.87 15.55 11.41
CA ARG A 112 12.75 16.48 11.35
C ARG A 112 13.01 17.57 10.29
N ASN A 113 11.98 17.86 9.49
CA ASN A 113 11.97 18.84 8.42
C ASN A 113 12.98 18.55 7.30
N GLU A 114 13.33 17.28 7.11
CA GLU A 114 14.19 16.82 6.02
C GLU A 114 13.48 15.77 5.15
N HIS A 115 14.04 15.55 3.97
CA HIS A 115 13.51 14.64 2.95
C HIS A 115 14.49 13.47 2.74
N PHE A 116 13.94 12.27 2.62
CA PHE A 116 14.72 11.06 2.36
C PHE A 116 14.05 10.18 1.32
N THR A 117 14.83 9.60 0.42
CA THR A 117 14.38 8.65 -0.58
C THR A 117 14.11 7.28 0.05
N LEU A 118 12.85 6.85 0.01
CA LEU A 118 12.44 5.52 0.44
C LEU A 118 12.75 4.48 -0.63
N VAL A 119 12.54 4.82 -1.91
CA VAL A 119 12.79 3.96 -3.07
C VAL A 119 13.33 4.81 -4.21
N SER A 120 14.38 4.35 -4.89
CA SER A 120 14.91 4.95 -6.11
C SER A 120 15.25 3.82 -7.09
N ASP A 121 14.62 3.85 -8.25
CA ASP A 121 14.88 2.95 -9.36
C ASP A 121 14.82 3.77 -10.66
N VAL A 122 15.25 3.20 -11.78
CA VAL A 122 15.40 3.92 -13.06
C VAL A 122 14.14 4.70 -13.45
N ASN A 123 12.95 4.14 -13.22
CA ASN A 123 11.66 4.72 -13.62
C ASN A 123 10.77 5.17 -12.45
N LEU A 124 11.22 5.04 -11.20
CA LEU A 124 10.42 5.36 -10.01
C LEU A 124 11.31 5.90 -8.89
N GLN A 125 10.98 7.05 -8.34
CA GLN A 125 11.52 7.50 -7.08
C GLN A 125 10.42 7.93 -6.12
N ILE A 126 10.50 7.45 -4.88
CA ILE A 126 9.58 7.82 -3.80
C ILE A 126 10.40 8.44 -2.68
N ASN A 127 10.18 9.72 -2.45
CA ASN A 127 10.75 10.46 -1.32
C ASN A 127 9.71 10.63 -0.22
N ALA A 128 10.18 10.80 1.01
CA ALA A 128 9.36 11.07 2.17
C ALA A 128 9.87 12.31 2.91
N ARG A 129 8.96 13.19 3.31
CA ARG A 129 9.21 14.29 4.24
C ARG A 129 8.96 13.81 5.67
N PHE A 130 9.92 14.06 6.56
CA PHE A 130 9.81 13.67 7.96
C PHE A 130 9.46 14.90 8.81
N ILE A 131 8.41 14.80 9.62
CA ILE A 131 8.15 15.70 10.74
C ILE A 131 8.71 15.09 12.02
N GLY A 132 8.75 15.86 13.11
CA GLY A 132 9.23 15.32 14.37
C GLY A 132 9.14 16.26 15.56
N LEU A 133 9.40 15.68 16.72
CA LEU A 133 9.37 16.34 18.02
C LEU A 133 10.53 15.84 18.87
N ARG A 134 11.21 16.76 19.57
CA ARG A 134 12.23 16.41 20.57
C ARG A 134 11.66 16.61 21.98
N PRO A 135 11.32 15.54 22.71
CA PRO A 135 10.90 15.65 24.09
C PRO A 135 12.05 16.09 24.99
N LYS A 136 11.72 16.72 26.13
CA LYS A 136 12.72 17.14 27.12
C LYS A 136 13.50 15.93 27.61
N GLY A 137 14.83 16.07 27.68
CA GLY A 137 15.73 15.01 28.14
C GLY A 137 16.12 13.96 27.10
N ARG A 138 15.65 14.08 25.85
CA ARG A 138 16.07 13.20 24.75
C ARG A 138 17.13 13.83 23.85
N LEU A 139 18.06 13.01 23.38
CA LEU A 139 19.12 13.44 22.47
C LEU A 139 18.70 13.49 20.99
N ARG A 140 17.60 12.80 20.65
CA ARG A 140 17.10 12.65 19.28
C ARG A 140 15.63 12.97 19.17
N ASP A 141 15.21 13.31 17.96
CA ASP A 141 13.81 13.56 17.64
C ASP A 141 13.07 12.21 17.53
N TYR A 142 11.81 12.19 17.94
CA TYR A 142 10.83 11.28 17.34
C TYR A 142 10.42 11.85 16.00
N THR A 143 10.17 10.98 15.03
CA THR A 143 9.83 11.40 13.67
C THR A 143 8.71 10.56 13.10
N TRP A 144 8.00 11.13 12.13
CA TRP A 144 6.91 10.50 11.40
C TRP A 144 6.95 10.96 9.94
N ILE A 145 6.42 10.16 9.03
CA ILE A 145 6.32 10.52 7.61
C ILE A 145 5.13 11.47 7.44
N GLN A 146 5.37 12.71 7.06
CA GLN A 146 4.31 13.69 6.82
C GLN A 146 3.81 13.67 5.38
N ALA A 147 4.73 13.50 4.43
CA ALA A 147 4.41 13.57 3.01
C ALA A 147 5.21 12.56 2.21
N LEU A 148 4.65 12.11 1.09
CA LEU A 148 5.34 11.38 0.04
C LEU A 148 5.39 12.22 -1.24
N GLY A 149 6.53 12.18 -1.92
CA GLY A 149 6.71 12.64 -3.29
C GLY A 149 7.04 11.45 -4.17
N VAL A 150 6.30 11.28 -5.25
CA VAL A 150 6.42 10.17 -6.20
C VAL A 150 6.82 10.76 -7.54
N LEU A 151 8.04 10.47 -7.98
CA LEU A 151 8.55 10.80 -9.31
C LEU A 151 8.49 9.55 -10.18
N PHE A 152 7.96 9.69 -11.39
CA PHE A 152 7.85 8.60 -12.36
C PHE A 152 7.87 9.19 -13.76
N ASP A 153 8.66 8.58 -14.66
CA ASP A 153 8.92 9.10 -16.00
C ASP A 153 9.30 10.60 -16.00
N SER A 154 8.42 11.50 -16.46
CA SER A 154 8.61 12.96 -16.41
C SER A 154 7.64 13.67 -15.46
N HIS A 155 6.86 12.92 -14.69
CA HIS A 155 5.79 13.42 -13.84
C HIS A 155 6.16 13.33 -12.37
N ASN A 156 5.47 14.15 -11.56
CA ASN A 156 5.55 14.06 -10.12
C ASN A 156 4.14 14.15 -9.50
N PHE A 157 3.98 13.47 -8.38
CA PHE A 157 2.78 13.48 -7.55
C PHE A 157 3.18 13.59 -6.09
N SER A 158 2.39 14.28 -5.27
CA SER A 158 2.61 14.31 -3.83
C SER A 158 1.33 14.06 -3.05
N VAL A 159 1.49 13.44 -1.88
CA VAL A 159 0.45 13.30 -0.86
C VAL A 159 1.04 13.74 0.48
N GLU A 160 0.33 14.60 1.20
CA GLU A 160 0.77 15.20 2.47
C GLU A 160 -0.36 15.16 3.50
N ALA A 161 0.00 14.86 4.74
CA ALA A 161 -0.86 15.06 5.91
C ALA A 161 -0.86 16.55 6.30
N THR A 162 -2.04 17.17 6.33
CA THR A 162 -2.18 18.57 6.75
C THR A 162 -2.07 18.67 8.28
N PRO A 163 -1.30 19.64 8.82
CA PRO A 163 -1.23 19.86 10.26
C PRO A 163 -2.60 20.18 10.85
N SER A 164 -2.87 19.67 12.05
CA SER A 164 -4.09 19.96 12.80
C SER A 164 -3.82 20.01 14.30
N THR A 165 -4.54 20.89 15.00
CA THR A 165 -4.47 21.02 16.45
C THR A 165 -5.28 19.93 17.16
N ILE A 166 -6.43 19.59 16.59
CA ILE A 166 -7.37 18.60 17.11
C ILE A 166 -7.64 17.60 16.00
N TRP A 167 -7.54 16.31 16.32
CA TRP A 167 -7.90 15.27 15.37
C TRP A 167 -9.42 15.17 15.25
N ASP A 168 -9.90 15.20 14.00
CA ASP A 168 -11.28 14.94 13.62
C ASP A 168 -11.26 14.01 12.41
N ASP A 169 -11.83 12.82 12.55
CA ASP A 169 -11.89 11.80 11.50
C ASP A 169 -12.83 12.19 10.35
N GLU A 170 -13.76 13.14 10.57
CA GLU A 170 -14.72 13.65 9.57
C GLU A 170 -14.14 14.79 8.73
N VAL A 171 -12.95 15.30 9.09
CA VAL A 171 -12.23 16.31 8.31
C VAL A 171 -11.16 15.62 7.47
N ASP A 172 -11.06 15.99 6.20
CA ASP A 172 -10.02 15.48 5.32
C ASP A 172 -8.69 16.20 5.59
N HIS A 173 -7.72 15.46 6.12
CA HIS A 173 -6.35 15.94 6.39
C HIS A 173 -5.38 15.56 5.27
N LEU A 174 -5.87 15.30 4.07
CA LEU A 174 -5.07 14.99 2.88
C LEU A 174 -4.91 16.21 1.99
N LYS A 175 -3.66 16.48 1.61
CA LYS A 175 -3.34 17.39 0.51
C LYS A 175 -2.65 16.62 -0.60
N LEU A 176 -3.19 16.72 -1.81
CA LEU A 176 -2.67 16.05 -3.00
C LEU A 176 -2.16 17.10 -4.00
N SER A 177 -1.07 16.80 -4.72
CA SER A 177 -0.64 17.59 -5.88
C SER A 177 -0.20 16.69 -7.02
N TYR A 178 -0.41 17.15 -8.24
CA TYR A 178 0.09 16.52 -9.45
C TYR A 178 0.77 17.59 -10.30
N GLU A 179 2.04 17.37 -10.65
CA GLU A 179 2.87 18.34 -11.39
C GLU A 179 2.98 19.72 -10.72
N GLY A 180 2.94 19.76 -9.39
CA GLY A 180 3.00 20.99 -8.61
C GLY A 180 1.67 21.72 -8.46
N GLU A 181 0.62 21.29 -9.16
CA GLU A 181 -0.74 21.85 -9.04
C GLU A 181 -1.57 21.06 -8.02
N GLU A 182 -2.40 21.76 -7.26
CA GLU A 182 -3.26 21.15 -6.25
C GLU A 182 -4.31 20.23 -6.90
N LEU A 183 -4.38 18.99 -6.43
CA LEU A 183 -5.30 17.98 -6.92
C LEU A 183 -6.46 17.79 -5.93
N VAL A 184 -7.67 18.13 -6.37
CA VAL A 184 -8.89 17.93 -5.58
C VAL A 184 -9.64 16.70 -6.08
N ILE A 185 -9.83 15.73 -5.19
CA ILE A 185 -10.68 14.55 -5.43
C ILE A 185 -11.89 14.68 -4.51
N PRO A 186 -13.13 14.58 -5.04
CA PRO A 186 -14.34 14.64 -4.20
C PRO A 186 -14.23 13.70 -3.01
N GLU A 187 -14.60 14.18 -1.83
CA GLU A 187 -14.74 13.35 -0.63
C GLU A 187 -15.73 12.21 -0.89
N GLY A 188 -15.50 11.07 -0.24
CA GLY A 188 -16.31 9.88 -0.41
C GLY A 188 -15.54 8.67 -0.91
N HIS A 189 -15.87 7.54 -0.32
CA HIS A 189 -15.29 6.25 -0.66
C HIS A 189 -15.47 5.91 -2.15
N LEU A 190 -14.40 5.43 -2.80
CA LEU A 190 -14.30 5.09 -4.23
C LEU A 190 -14.28 6.29 -5.21
N SER A 191 -14.33 7.53 -4.72
CA SER A 191 -14.05 8.70 -5.57
C SER A 191 -12.66 8.56 -6.18
N THR A 192 -12.57 8.73 -7.50
CA THR A 192 -11.35 8.42 -8.26
C THR A 192 -10.98 9.58 -9.18
N TRP A 193 -9.69 9.82 -9.30
CA TRP A 193 -9.09 10.68 -10.31
C TRP A 193 -8.05 9.92 -11.14
N HIS A 194 -7.91 10.31 -12.41
CA HIS A 194 -6.95 9.76 -13.36
C HIS A 194 -6.21 10.89 -14.08
N SER A 195 -4.90 10.71 -14.28
CA SER A 195 -4.12 11.55 -15.20
C SER A 195 -4.61 11.37 -16.65
N VAL A 196 -4.35 12.36 -17.52
CA VAL A 196 -4.81 12.39 -18.94
C VAL A 196 -4.49 11.09 -19.70
N GLU A 197 -3.32 10.50 -19.47
CA GLU A 197 -2.87 9.28 -20.15
C GLU A 197 -3.04 7.99 -19.31
N ASN A 198 -3.81 8.03 -18.22
CA ASN A 198 -3.97 6.93 -17.26
C ASN A 198 -2.65 6.38 -16.67
N GLN A 199 -1.59 7.17 -16.66
CA GLN A 199 -0.31 6.83 -16.04
C GLN A 199 -0.39 6.81 -14.51
N LEU A 200 -1.27 7.65 -13.94
CA LEU A 200 -1.54 7.75 -12.50
C LEU A 200 -3.03 7.66 -12.24
N ARG A 201 -3.41 6.83 -11.27
CA ARG A 201 -4.76 6.75 -10.71
C ARG A 201 -4.70 6.98 -9.21
N VAL A 202 -5.58 7.82 -8.70
CA VAL A 202 -5.73 8.06 -7.25
C VAL A 202 -7.19 7.80 -6.88
N GLU A 203 -7.42 6.88 -5.95
CA GLU A 203 -8.75 6.46 -5.52
C GLU A 203 -8.89 6.58 -4.01
N ARG A 204 -9.94 7.23 -3.51
CA ARG A 204 -10.25 7.27 -2.08
C ARG A 204 -10.61 5.87 -1.57
N ILE A 205 -9.96 5.44 -0.49
CA ILE A 205 -10.18 4.13 0.15
C ILE A 205 -11.05 4.20 1.41
N SER A 206 -11.35 5.43 1.85
CA SER A 206 -12.27 5.81 2.90
C SER A 206 -12.97 7.11 2.48
N ASN A 207 -13.91 7.62 3.28
CA ASN A 207 -14.56 8.89 2.96
C ASN A 207 -13.54 10.04 3.02
N GLU A 208 -12.79 10.11 4.13
CA GLU A 208 -11.70 11.07 4.38
C GLU A 208 -10.38 10.32 4.66
N ASN A 209 -9.25 11.04 4.60
CA ASN A 209 -7.95 10.63 5.15
C ASN A 209 -7.26 9.40 4.53
N GLY A 210 -7.83 8.77 3.51
CA GLY A 210 -7.27 7.56 2.91
C GLY A 210 -7.35 7.53 1.39
N VAL A 211 -6.21 7.27 0.74
CA VAL A 211 -6.11 7.10 -0.72
C VAL A 211 -5.27 5.88 -1.11
N MET A 212 -5.60 5.31 -2.27
CA MET A 212 -4.77 4.37 -3.01
C MET A 212 -4.23 5.06 -4.25
N VAL A 213 -2.92 5.17 -4.35
CA VAL A 213 -2.22 5.71 -5.52
C VAL A 213 -1.72 4.53 -6.34
N THR A 214 -2.03 4.50 -7.64
CA THR A 214 -1.66 3.40 -8.54
C THR A 214 -0.97 3.96 -9.76
N ILE A 215 0.28 3.53 -9.98
CA ILE A 215 1.00 3.69 -11.24
C ILE A 215 1.00 2.29 -11.90
N PRO A 216 0.22 2.07 -12.98
CA PRO A 216 0.00 0.75 -13.54
C PRO A 216 1.30 0.01 -13.88
N GLY A 217 1.45 -1.20 -13.35
CA GLY A 217 2.63 -2.05 -13.59
C GLY A 217 3.90 -1.61 -12.86
N VAL A 218 3.86 -0.54 -12.07
CA VAL A 218 5.02 -0.01 -11.34
C VAL A 218 4.82 -0.15 -9.83
N VAL A 219 3.82 0.54 -9.27
CA VAL A 219 3.59 0.57 -7.82
C VAL A 219 2.13 0.86 -7.46
N GLU A 220 1.64 0.20 -6.40
CA GLU A 220 0.46 0.59 -5.63
C GLU A 220 0.90 1.12 -4.26
N ILE A 221 0.36 2.27 -3.85
CA ILE A 221 0.65 2.91 -2.57
C ILE A 221 -0.68 3.12 -1.83
N SER A 222 -0.90 2.35 -0.78
CA SER A 222 -1.97 2.61 0.17
C SER A 222 -1.49 3.64 1.17
N VAL A 223 -2.25 4.72 1.37
CA VAL A 223 -1.92 5.82 2.28
C VAL A 223 -3.11 6.08 3.20
N ASN A 224 -2.86 6.26 4.48
CA ASN A 224 -3.85 6.67 5.46
C ASN A 224 -3.23 7.70 6.41
N VAL A 225 -3.91 8.82 6.62
CA VAL A 225 -3.51 9.84 7.61
C VAL A 225 -4.02 9.41 8.98
N VAL A 226 -3.16 9.52 9.99
CA VAL A 226 -3.48 9.25 11.40
C VAL A 226 -2.85 10.32 12.30
N PRO A 227 -3.43 10.59 13.48
CA PRO A 227 -2.79 11.42 14.49
C PRO A 227 -1.82 10.58 15.33
N VAL A 228 -0.97 11.25 16.10
CA VAL A 228 -0.38 10.62 17.29
C VAL A 228 -1.41 10.70 18.42
N THR A 229 -1.89 9.54 18.90
CA THR A 229 -2.91 9.54 19.96
C THR A 229 -2.32 9.90 21.32
N LYS A 230 -3.16 10.37 22.25
CA LYS A 230 -2.75 10.60 23.65
C LYS A 230 -2.22 9.33 24.31
N GLU A 231 -2.78 8.17 23.95
CA GLU A 231 -2.33 6.89 24.48
C GLU A 231 -0.96 6.51 23.93
N ASP A 232 -0.70 6.69 22.63
CA ASP A 232 0.63 6.48 22.04
C ASP A 232 1.66 7.40 22.68
N SER A 233 1.32 8.69 22.83
CA SER A 233 2.17 9.68 23.50
C SER A 233 2.49 9.29 24.94
N ARG A 234 1.53 8.71 25.67
CA ARG A 234 1.71 8.23 27.04
C ARG A 234 2.60 6.99 27.10
N ILE A 235 2.39 6.00 26.22
CA ILE A 235 3.15 4.75 26.17
C ILE A 235 4.61 5.02 25.76
N HIS A 236 4.83 5.88 24.77
CA HIS A 236 6.15 6.13 24.19
C HIS A 236 6.84 7.39 24.74
N ASN A 237 6.17 8.14 25.63
CA ASN A 237 6.63 9.42 26.17
C ASN A 237 7.04 10.40 25.05
N TYR A 238 6.17 10.54 24.04
CA TYR A 238 6.41 11.48 22.93
C TYR A 238 6.36 12.93 23.39
N GLN A 239 5.58 13.23 24.44
CA GLN A 239 5.34 14.59 24.95
C GLN A 239 4.71 15.50 23.88
N ILE A 240 3.79 14.93 23.08
CA ILE A 240 2.97 15.68 22.13
C ILE A 240 2.26 16.82 22.87
N PRO A 241 2.37 18.08 22.41
CA PRO A 241 1.72 19.22 23.04
C PRO A 241 0.21 19.19 22.80
N ASP A 242 -0.56 19.93 23.62
CA ASP A 242 -2.03 19.93 23.53
C ASP A 242 -2.58 20.68 22.31
N ASP A 243 -1.74 21.44 21.60
CA ASP A 243 -2.09 22.27 20.44
C ASP A 243 -1.69 21.65 19.09
N ASP A 244 -1.24 20.39 19.05
CA ASP A 244 -0.91 19.67 17.81
C ASP A 244 -1.17 18.17 17.97
N CYS A 245 -1.84 17.55 16.99
CA CYS A 245 -2.07 16.11 16.99
C CYS A 245 -1.09 15.32 16.10
N PHE A 246 -0.09 15.98 15.52
CA PHE A 246 0.94 15.40 14.65
C PHE A 246 0.38 14.45 13.57
N PRO A 247 -0.52 14.93 12.68
CA PRO A 247 -0.98 14.14 11.55
C PRO A 247 0.18 13.62 10.69
N HIS A 248 0.17 12.33 10.40
CA HIS A 248 1.21 11.68 9.63
C HIS A 248 0.65 10.51 8.80
N LEU A 249 1.45 10.01 7.88
CA LEU A 249 1.10 8.97 6.94
C LEU A 249 1.50 7.60 7.48
N GLU A 250 0.53 6.70 7.53
CA GLU A 250 0.75 5.26 7.44
C GLU A 250 0.69 4.87 5.97
N VAL A 251 1.70 4.13 5.49
CA VAL A 251 1.81 3.77 4.09
C VAL A 251 2.15 2.31 3.90
N GLN A 252 1.66 1.73 2.80
CA GLN A 252 2.05 0.41 2.34
C GLN A 252 2.24 0.40 0.84
N PHE A 253 3.43 0.02 0.41
CA PHE A 253 3.82 -0.10 -0.98
C PHE A 253 3.70 -1.55 -1.46
N LYS A 254 3.20 -1.74 -2.67
CA LYS A 254 3.33 -2.96 -3.45
C LYS A 254 3.98 -2.62 -4.79
N PHE A 255 5.18 -3.12 -5.01
CA PHE A 255 5.93 -2.90 -6.24
C PHE A 255 5.79 -4.08 -7.20
N TYR A 256 5.84 -3.80 -8.50
CA TYR A 256 5.59 -4.78 -9.56
C TYR A 256 6.78 -5.02 -10.51
N GLY A 257 7.78 -4.14 -10.51
CA GLY A 257 8.87 -4.20 -11.49
C GLY A 257 10.15 -3.49 -11.06
N LEU A 258 10.51 -3.58 -9.78
CA LEU A 258 11.79 -3.04 -9.32
C LEU A 258 12.96 -3.81 -9.96
N SER A 259 13.98 -3.08 -10.38
CA SER A 259 15.24 -3.63 -10.87
C SER A 259 16.05 -4.24 -9.72
N SER A 260 17.02 -5.08 -10.06
CA SER A 260 17.97 -5.64 -9.08
C SER A 260 18.89 -4.59 -8.45
N LYS A 261 18.92 -3.36 -8.99
CA LYS A 261 19.75 -2.25 -8.53
C LYS A 261 18.95 -1.21 -7.71
N VAL A 262 17.67 -1.47 -7.42
CA VAL A 262 16.81 -0.55 -6.68
C VAL A 262 17.45 -0.08 -5.38
N GLU A 263 17.51 1.21 -5.17
CA GLU A 263 18.09 1.87 -3.99
C GLU A 263 17.02 2.52 -3.11
N GLY A 264 17.45 3.11 -2.00
CA GLY A 264 16.59 3.80 -1.04
C GLY A 264 16.47 3.07 0.30
N VAL A 265 15.95 3.76 1.32
CA VAL A 265 15.83 3.23 2.69
C VAL A 265 15.09 1.89 2.72
N LEU A 266 13.96 1.82 2.01
CA LEU A 266 13.13 0.63 1.85
C LEU A 266 13.48 -0.13 0.57
N GLY A 267 13.77 0.58 -0.53
CA GLY A 267 14.02 0.02 -1.85
C GLY A 267 15.15 -1.01 -1.85
N ARG A 268 16.27 -0.73 -1.17
CA ARG A 268 17.40 -1.67 -1.06
C ARG A 268 17.01 -3.05 -0.52
N THR A 269 15.94 -3.14 0.28
CA THR A 269 15.47 -4.43 0.83
C THR A 269 14.90 -5.36 -0.24
N TYR A 270 14.60 -4.84 -1.43
CA TYR A 270 14.12 -5.59 -2.59
C TYR A 270 15.25 -6.07 -3.50
N GLN A 271 16.52 -5.71 -3.24
CA GLN A 271 17.66 -6.23 -4.01
C GLN A 271 17.85 -7.73 -3.71
N PRO A 272 18.17 -8.58 -4.71
CA PRO A 272 18.30 -10.02 -4.53
C PRO A 272 19.38 -10.46 -3.51
N ASP A 273 20.45 -9.70 -3.39
CA ASP A 273 21.60 -9.96 -2.52
C ASP A 273 21.59 -9.10 -1.24
N PHE A 274 20.50 -8.38 -0.97
CA PHE A 274 20.37 -7.56 0.23
C PHE A 274 20.47 -8.41 1.49
N GLN A 275 21.45 -8.08 2.32
CA GLN A 275 21.58 -8.64 3.66
C GLN A 275 21.13 -7.60 4.66
N ASN A 276 20.03 -7.89 5.35
CA ASN A 276 19.46 -6.95 6.29
C ASN A 276 20.41 -6.73 7.49
N PRO A 277 20.90 -5.49 7.71
CA PRO A 277 21.78 -5.20 8.84
C PRO A 277 21.03 -5.16 10.17
N ALA A 278 19.69 -5.18 10.17
CA ALA A 278 18.87 -5.24 11.37
C ALA A 278 19.16 -6.55 12.13
N LYS A 279 19.75 -6.41 13.32
CA LYS A 279 20.11 -7.57 14.15
C LYS A 279 18.86 -8.26 14.70
N PRO A 280 18.68 -9.57 14.45
CA PRO A 280 17.60 -10.33 15.06
C PRO A 280 17.65 -10.25 16.60
N GLY A 281 16.50 -10.07 17.24
CA GLY A 281 16.39 -9.98 18.71
C GLY A 281 16.71 -8.62 19.31
N VAL A 282 17.18 -7.64 18.52
CA VAL A 282 17.29 -6.25 18.98
C VAL A 282 15.92 -5.58 18.89
N VAL A 283 15.48 -4.98 19.99
CA VAL A 283 14.26 -4.17 20.02
C VAL A 283 14.51 -2.89 19.22
N MET A 284 13.67 -2.63 18.22
CA MET A 284 13.75 -1.47 17.33
C MET A 284 15.12 -1.33 16.63
N PRO A 285 15.48 -2.25 15.72
CA PRO A 285 16.76 -2.17 15.01
C PRO A 285 16.75 -0.98 14.05
N VAL A 286 17.55 0.04 14.36
CA VAL A 286 17.67 1.24 13.53
C VAL A 286 18.70 0.98 12.43
N VAL A 287 18.31 1.25 11.18
CA VAL A 287 19.20 1.18 10.02
C VAL A 287 19.56 2.59 9.57
N GLY A 288 20.83 2.80 9.22
CA GLY A 288 21.28 4.07 8.68
C GLY A 288 20.99 4.22 7.18
N GLY A 289 21.34 5.39 6.65
CA GLY A 289 21.23 5.76 5.24
C GLY A 289 20.91 7.23 5.02
N GLU A 290 20.88 8.03 6.10
CA GLU A 290 20.55 9.44 6.09
C GLU A 290 21.49 10.25 5.19
N ASP A 291 22.78 9.92 5.15
CA ASP A 291 23.76 10.55 4.27
C ASP A 291 23.53 10.18 2.79
N LYS A 292 23.16 8.92 2.53
CA LYS A 292 23.00 8.39 1.17
C LYS A 292 21.71 8.82 0.49
N TYR A 293 20.61 8.87 1.24
CA TYR A 293 19.26 8.99 0.69
C TYR A 293 18.62 10.35 0.95
N ARG A 294 19.35 11.33 1.49
CA ARG A 294 18.81 12.68 1.67
C ARG A 294 18.63 13.37 0.33
N THR A 295 17.48 14.01 0.14
CA THR A 295 17.16 14.86 -1.03
C THR A 295 16.96 16.31 -0.62
N THR A 296 17.07 17.23 -1.56
CA THR A 296 16.85 18.66 -1.28
C THR A 296 15.37 19.00 -1.07
N SER A 297 14.48 18.33 -1.78
CA SER A 297 13.04 18.53 -1.69
C SER A 297 12.26 17.22 -1.82
N LEU A 298 10.95 17.30 -1.57
CA LEU A 298 10.03 16.17 -1.70
C LEU A 298 9.99 15.62 -3.15
N VAL A 299 10.15 16.47 -4.15
CA VAL A 299 10.08 16.10 -5.58
C VAL A 299 11.42 16.27 -6.31
N SER A 300 12.53 16.21 -5.56
CA SER A 300 13.89 16.19 -6.15
C SER A 300 14.40 14.75 -6.30
N ALA A 301 15.16 14.47 -7.36
CA ALA A 301 15.84 13.20 -7.58
C ALA A 301 17.27 13.15 -7.02
N ASP A 302 17.70 14.18 -6.29
CA ASP A 302 19.09 14.43 -5.93
C ASP A 302 19.51 13.76 -4.61
N CYS A 303 19.82 12.47 -4.65
CA CYS A 303 20.50 11.79 -3.54
C CYS A 303 21.75 11.04 -3.98
N LEU A 304 22.69 10.79 -3.07
CA LEU A 304 24.00 10.23 -3.38
C LEU A 304 23.94 8.81 -3.98
N ALA A 305 22.93 8.04 -3.61
CA ALA A 305 22.73 6.66 -4.07
C ALA A 305 21.50 6.52 -4.99
N CYS A 306 20.82 7.61 -5.33
CA CYS A 306 19.64 7.56 -6.18
C CYS A 306 20.03 7.20 -7.62
N ILE A 307 19.22 6.37 -8.26
CA ILE A 307 19.43 5.90 -9.63
C ILE A 307 18.28 6.26 -10.57
N PHE A 308 17.35 7.10 -10.10
CA PHE A 308 16.23 7.57 -10.89
C PHE A 308 16.69 8.42 -12.06
N SER A 309 16.16 8.13 -13.24
CA SER A 309 16.43 8.84 -14.47
C SER A 309 15.10 9.30 -15.07
N SER A 310 14.91 10.63 -15.16
CA SER A 310 13.70 11.16 -15.79
C SER A 310 13.69 10.76 -17.27
N GLY A 311 12.51 10.46 -17.83
CA GLY A 311 12.33 9.85 -19.16
C GLY A 311 13.02 10.51 -20.37
N LYS A 312 13.65 11.68 -20.19
CA LYS A 312 14.48 12.34 -21.22
C LYS A 312 15.83 11.65 -21.46
N ASP A 313 16.31 10.82 -20.53
CA ASP A 313 17.61 10.13 -20.61
C ASP A 313 17.49 8.58 -20.69
N SER A 314 16.26 8.01 -20.70
CA SER A 314 16.03 6.59 -20.33
C SER A 314 15.64 5.62 -21.45
N GLU A 315 15.57 6.04 -22.72
CA GLU A 315 15.20 5.12 -23.82
C GLU A 315 16.20 3.96 -23.99
N GLN A 316 17.48 4.16 -23.63
CA GLN A 316 18.52 3.13 -23.75
C GLN A 316 18.51 2.14 -22.56
N GLU A 317 18.26 2.61 -21.33
CA GLU A 317 18.26 1.77 -20.12
C GLU A 317 16.97 0.96 -19.95
N ARG A 318 15.82 1.46 -20.44
CA ARG A 318 14.53 0.75 -20.36
C ARG A 318 14.55 -0.58 -21.12
N LEU A 319 15.38 -0.71 -22.16
CA LEU A 319 15.57 -1.95 -22.92
C LEU A 319 16.38 -3.01 -22.13
N GLU A 320 17.40 -2.60 -21.38
CA GLU A 320 18.22 -3.51 -20.55
C GLU A 320 17.45 -4.07 -19.33
N VAL A 321 16.49 -3.31 -18.79
CA VAL A 321 15.61 -3.76 -17.68
C VAL A 321 14.62 -4.85 -18.13
N ILE A 322 14.15 -4.79 -19.37
CA ILE A 322 13.27 -5.84 -19.94
C ILE A 322 14.07 -7.12 -20.21
N GLU A 323 15.34 -7.01 -20.57
CA GLU A 323 16.21 -8.16 -20.86
C GLU A 323 16.70 -8.85 -19.58
N SER A 324 17.04 -8.09 -18.53
CA SER A 324 17.46 -8.64 -17.23
C SER A 324 16.32 -9.25 -16.39
N SER A 325 15.07 -8.89 -16.68
CA SER A 325 13.87 -9.51 -16.07
C SER A 325 13.40 -10.78 -16.80
N MET A 326 14.02 -11.14 -17.93
CA MET A 326 13.85 -12.46 -18.54
C MET A 326 14.79 -13.47 -17.88
N MET A 327 14.33 -14.08 -16.78
CA MET A 327 14.89 -15.38 -16.39
C MET A 327 14.52 -16.41 -17.46
N ASP A 328 15.48 -16.77 -18.30
CA ASP A 328 15.37 -17.89 -19.23
C ASP A 328 15.40 -19.21 -18.44
N CYS A 329 14.21 -19.80 -18.27
CA CYS A 329 14.03 -21.10 -17.66
C CYS A 329 14.04 -22.24 -18.71
N THR A 330 14.74 -22.09 -19.84
CA THR A 330 15.01 -23.21 -20.77
C THR A 330 16.34 -23.90 -20.45
N GLY A 331 16.51 -24.31 -19.19
CA GLY A 331 17.57 -25.23 -18.77
C GLY A 331 17.22 -26.66 -19.18
N GLY A 332 17.74 -27.09 -20.33
CA GLY A 332 17.66 -28.48 -20.80
C GLY A 332 18.13 -29.48 -19.75
N ALA A 333 17.45 -30.63 -19.73
CA ALA A 333 17.77 -31.75 -18.87
C ALA A 333 19.19 -32.30 -19.14
N SER A 334 20.19 -31.91 -18.36
CA SER A 334 21.34 -32.74 -18.03
C SER A 334 22.18 -32.12 -16.88
N SER A 335 22.25 -32.87 -15.78
CA SER A 335 23.24 -32.81 -14.69
C SER A 335 23.54 -31.47 -13.99
N GLY A 336 23.15 -31.36 -12.70
CA GLY A 336 23.96 -30.69 -11.69
C GLY A 336 23.25 -29.66 -10.79
N ASN A 337 22.98 -30.07 -9.55
CA ASN A 337 22.67 -29.28 -8.33
C ASN A 337 21.48 -28.30 -8.38
N GLY A 338 20.32 -28.81 -7.95
CA GLY A 338 19.11 -28.02 -7.71
C GLY A 338 19.23 -27.03 -6.56
N ILE A 339 18.55 -25.89 -6.71
CA ILE A 339 18.40 -24.84 -5.71
C ILE A 339 17.55 -25.38 -4.56
N VAL A 340 18.11 -25.38 -3.34
CA VAL A 340 17.39 -25.74 -2.11
C VAL A 340 16.76 -24.48 -1.52
N CYS A 341 15.43 -24.34 -1.63
CA CYS A 341 14.68 -23.37 -0.84
C CYS A 341 14.59 -23.88 0.61
N ARG A 342 15.22 -23.18 1.55
CA ARG A 342 15.01 -23.43 2.98
C ARG A 342 13.72 -22.74 3.47
N ARG A 343 13.09 -23.42 4.43
CA ARG A 343 11.73 -23.21 4.92
C ARG A 343 11.57 -21.96 5.78
#